data_AF-A0A0K8WGT1-F1
#
_entry.id   AF-A0A0K8WGT1-F1
#
_cell.length_a   1.000
_cell.length_b   1.000
_cell.length_c   1.000
_cell.angle_alpha   90.00
_cell.angle_beta   90.00
_cell.angle_gamma   90.00
#
_symmetry.space_group_name_H-M   'P 1'
#
loop_
_entity.id
_entity.type
_entity.pdbx_description
1 polymer ?
#
loop_
_entity_poly.entity_id
_entity_poly.type
_entity_poly.pdbx_seq_one_letter_code
_entity_poly.pdbx_strand_id
1 'polypeptide(L)'
;MQHYVIPNYQPWGLPLNETTMAQVFKEHGYYTSIIGKWHQGFSRKAYTPTKRGFDHHFGYLGAGIDYYNHTLDATAQNLSLGHDFRDNLAVSREHIGTYVTDLLTDAATELISKHDATEKPLFLFLAELAPHAGINDTPLQAPPEEVEKFAYIKDVNRRTYAGKLRQ
;
A
#
# COMPACT_ATOMS: atom_id res chain seq x y z
N MET A 1 -16.30 18.98 -4.14
CA MET A 1 -14.93 18.45 -4.31
C MET A 1 -14.34 18.19 -2.93
N GLN A 2 -13.66 17.05 -2.77
CA GLN A 2 -12.81 16.79 -1.60
C GLN A 2 -11.59 17.73 -1.68
N HIS A 3 -11.29 18.47 -0.60
CA HIS A 3 -10.17 19.44 -0.56
C HIS A 3 -8.97 18.93 0.27
N TYR A 4 -9.01 17.67 0.70
CA TYR A 4 -7.99 17.04 1.54
C TYR A 4 -7.88 15.54 1.21
N VAL A 5 -6.88 14.85 1.73
CA VAL A 5 -6.81 13.38 1.62
C VAL A 5 -8.06 12.74 2.25
N ILE A 6 -8.40 11.51 1.85
CA ILE A 6 -9.55 10.76 2.40
C ILE A 6 -9.07 10.02 3.66
N PRO A 7 -9.34 10.52 4.88
CA PRO A 7 -8.99 9.79 6.10
C PRO A 7 -9.76 8.47 6.15
N ASN A 8 -9.17 7.45 6.78
CA ASN A 8 -9.70 6.09 6.82
C ASN A 8 -11.13 5.96 7.38
N TYR A 9 -11.59 6.90 8.20
CA TYR A 9 -12.93 6.89 8.80
C TYR A 9 -13.99 7.57 7.93
N GLN A 10 -13.62 8.18 6.81
CA GLN A 10 -14.58 8.84 5.93
C GLN A 10 -15.31 7.82 5.03
N PRO A 11 -16.61 8.05 4.75
CA PRO A 11 -17.38 7.15 3.90
C PRO A 11 -17.10 7.34 2.40
N TRP A 12 -16.29 8.33 2.03
CA TRP A 12 -16.04 8.73 0.65
C TRP A 12 -15.04 7.81 -0.05
N GLY A 13 -15.08 7.85 -1.38
CA GLY A 13 -14.13 7.16 -2.25
C GLY A 13 -14.19 7.76 -3.65
N LEU A 14 -13.31 7.29 -4.53
CA LEU A 14 -13.35 7.64 -5.94
C LEU A 14 -14.76 7.33 -6.48
N PRO A 15 -15.48 8.29 -7.09
CA PRO A 15 -16.84 8.08 -7.55
C PRO A 15 -16.94 6.84 -8.44
N LEU A 16 -18.03 6.08 -8.31
CA LEU A 16 -18.18 4.78 -8.98
C LEU A 16 -18.43 4.91 -10.49
N ASN A 17 -18.78 6.11 -10.96
CA ASN A 17 -18.93 6.44 -12.37
C ASN A 17 -17.61 6.89 -13.03
N GLU A 18 -16.50 6.95 -12.28
CA GLU A 18 -15.18 7.18 -12.84
C GLU A 18 -14.55 5.86 -13.30
N THR A 19 -14.13 5.81 -14.55
CA THR A 19 -13.40 4.68 -15.14
C THR A 19 -11.95 4.71 -14.69
N THR A 20 -11.49 3.64 -14.05
CA THR A 20 -10.08 3.50 -13.66
C THR A 20 -9.25 2.94 -14.80
N MET A 21 -7.94 3.21 -14.78
CA MET A 21 -6.98 2.59 -15.69
C MET A 21 -7.03 1.06 -15.62
N ALA A 22 -7.22 0.47 -14.43
CA ALA A 22 -7.34 -0.98 -14.28
C ALA A 22 -8.57 -1.54 -15.01
N GLN A 23 -9.71 -0.83 -15.00
CA GLN A 23 -10.89 -1.25 -15.77
C GLN A 23 -10.60 -1.26 -17.27
N VAL A 24 -9.93 -0.21 -17.78
CA VAL A 24 -9.54 -0.13 -19.20
C VAL A 24 -8.62 -1.29 -19.59
N PHE A 25 -7.57 -1.58 -18.82
CA PHE A 25 -6.66 -2.69 -19.11
C PHE A 25 -7.38 -4.05 -19.05
N LYS A 26 -8.24 -4.25 -18.06
CA LYS A 26 -9.03 -5.48 -17.91
C LYS A 26 -9.99 -5.70 -19.09
N GLU A 27 -10.65 -4.65 -19.57
CA GLU A 27 -11.50 -4.70 -20.77
C GLU A 27 -10.73 -5.10 -22.03
N HIS A 28 -9.41 -4.85 -22.07
CA HIS A 28 -8.51 -5.21 -23.16
C HIS A 28 -7.73 -6.50 -22.90
N GLY A 29 -8.19 -7.35 -21.98
CA GLY A 29 -7.67 -8.71 -21.79
C GLY A 29 -6.48 -8.84 -20.85
N TYR A 30 -6.06 -7.78 -20.17
CA TYR A 30 -4.97 -7.85 -19.19
C TYR A 30 -5.42 -8.53 -17.90
N TYR A 31 -4.50 -9.27 -17.28
CA TYR A 31 -4.58 -9.54 -15.84
C TYR A 31 -4.12 -8.30 -15.09
N THR A 32 -4.93 -7.84 -14.15
CA THR A 32 -4.72 -6.55 -13.47
C THR A 32 -4.44 -6.76 -11.98
N SER A 33 -3.28 -6.33 -11.52
CA SER A 33 -2.90 -6.44 -10.11
C SER A 33 -2.45 -5.10 -9.56
N ILE A 34 -2.86 -4.81 -8.32
CA ILE A 34 -2.27 -3.73 -7.53
C ILE A 34 -1.57 -4.33 -6.32
N ILE A 35 -0.35 -3.87 -6.06
CA ILE A 35 0.42 -4.25 -4.88
C ILE A 35 0.76 -2.99 -4.10
N GLY A 36 0.31 -2.91 -2.85
CA GLY A 36 0.54 -1.78 -1.95
C GLY A 36 -0.70 -0.93 -1.66
N LYS A 37 -0.54 0.39 -1.68
CA LYS A 37 -1.50 1.38 -1.22
C LYS A 37 -2.70 1.55 -2.18
N TRP A 38 -3.91 1.54 -1.62
CA TRP A 38 -5.11 1.96 -2.35
C TRP A 38 -5.48 3.43 -2.12
N HIS A 39 -5.98 3.79 -0.94
CA HIS A 39 -6.35 5.14 -0.52
C HIS A 39 -7.37 5.89 -1.40
N GLN A 40 -8.22 5.17 -2.15
CA GLN A 40 -9.30 5.76 -2.96
C GLN A 40 -10.69 5.41 -2.41
N GLY A 41 -10.77 5.15 -1.10
CA GLY A 41 -11.99 4.79 -0.39
C GLY A 41 -12.20 3.29 -0.25
N PHE A 42 -12.70 2.87 0.90
CA PHE A 42 -12.96 1.45 1.21
C PHE A 42 -14.14 1.25 2.17
N SER A 43 -14.94 2.30 2.41
CA SER A 43 -16.13 2.28 3.28
C SER A 43 -17.18 1.23 2.87
N ARG A 44 -17.16 0.83 1.60
CA ARG A 44 -17.97 -0.24 1.01
C ARG A 44 -17.11 -1.05 0.05
N LYS A 45 -17.44 -2.33 -0.12
CA LYS A 45 -16.74 -3.23 -1.06
C LYS A 45 -16.64 -2.62 -2.47
N ALA A 46 -17.65 -1.89 -2.93
CA ALA A 46 -17.65 -1.24 -4.25
C ALA A 46 -16.48 -0.27 -4.48
N TYR A 47 -15.91 0.31 -3.42
CA TYR A 47 -14.76 1.22 -3.52
C TYR A 47 -13.41 0.50 -3.45
N THR A 48 -13.37 -0.78 -3.06
CA THR A 48 -12.11 -1.54 -2.91
C THR A 48 -11.49 -1.89 -4.27
N PRO A 49 -10.16 -2.11 -4.34
CA PRO A 49 -9.46 -2.30 -5.61
C PRO A 49 -10.05 -3.40 -6.51
N THR A 50 -10.42 -4.54 -5.90
CA THR A 50 -10.99 -5.70 -6.62
C THR A 50 -12.40 -5.45 -7.18
N LYS A 51 -13.03 -4.34 -6.80
CA LYS A 51 -14.29 -3.83 -7.38
C LYS A 51 -14.07 -2.61 -8.26
N ARG A 52 -12.83 -2.20 -8.48
CA ARG A 52 -12.42 -1.02 -9.26
C ARG A 52 -11.42 -1.35 -10.37
N GLY A 53 -11.54 -2.55 -10.93
CA GLY A 53 -10.84 -2.98 -12.14
C GLY A 53 -9.73 -3.99 -11.91
N PHE A 54 -9.18 -4.09 -10.70
CA PHE A 54 -8.12 -5.05 -10.40
C PHE A 54 -8.67 -6.47 -10.19
N ASP A 55 -8.00 -7.48 -10.75
CA ASP A 55 -8.23 -8.90 -10.48
C ASP A 55 -7.64 -9.31 -9.13
N HIS A 56 -6.52 -8.69 -8.75
CA HIS A 56 -5.80 -8.98 -7.53
C HIS A 56 -5.37 -7.70 -6.81
N HIS A 57 -5.43 -7.73 -5.48
CA HIS A 57 -4.90 -6.71 -4.61
C HIS A 57 -4.13 -7.35 -3.47
N PHE A 58 -2.89 -6.93 -3.24
CA PHE A 58 -2.12 -7.31 -2.06
C PHE A 58 -1.53 -6.06 -1.44
N GLY A 59 -1.94 -5.69 -0.24
CA GLY A 59 -1.54 -4.42 0.36
C GLY A 59 -2.60 -3.84 1.30
N TYR A 60 -2.70 -2.52 1.37
CA TYR A 60 -3.50 -1.82 2.38
C TYR A 60 -4.46 -0.80 1.78
N LEU A 61 -5.61 -0.63 2.43
CA LEU A 61 -6.72 0.13 1.84
C LEU A 61 -6.63 1.64 2.14
N GLY A 62 -6.05 1.99 3.28
CA GLY A 62 -6.01 3.35 3.81
C GLY A 62 -4.85 4.24 3.38
N ALA A 63 -4.71 5.35 4.10
CA ALA A 63 -3.73 6.41 3.82
C ALA A 63 -2.27 6.00 4.12
N GLY A 64 -2.07 5.14 5.11
CA GLY A 64 -0.76 4.73 5.59
C GLY A 64 -0.92 3.69 6.69
N ILE A 65 0.17 2.99 6.97
CA ILE A 65 0.26 1.95 7.99
C ILE A 65 1.66 2.00 8.62
N ASP A 66 1.82 1.36 9.76
CA ASP A 66 3.11 0.99 10.33
C ASP A 66 3.90 0.11 9.34
N TYR A 67 5.20 0.38 9.20
CA TYR A 67 6.05 -0.33 8.23
C TYR A 67 6.27 -1.82 8.54
N TYR A 68 6.01 -2.28 9.78
CA TYR A 68 6.24 -3.67 10.20
C TYR A 68 4.96 -4.35 10.67
N ASN A 69 4.13 -3.65 11.45
CA ASN A 69 2.91 -4.20 12.03
C ASN A 69 1.68 -4.02 11.12
N HIS A 70 1.80 -3.18 10.09
CA HIS A 70 0.75 -2.87 9.12
C HIS A 70 -0.55 -2.33 9.76
N THR A 71 -0.39 -1.65 10.89
CA THR A 71 -1.49 -1.01 11.63
C THR A 71 -1.57 0.47 11.33
N LEU A 72 -2.77 1.04 11.37
CA LEU A 72 -2.98 2.48 11.43
C LEU A 72 -3.33 2.90 12.86
N ASP A 73 -2.58 3.85 13.40
CA ASP A 73 -2.92 4.52 14.65
C ASP A 73 -3.76 5.77 14.40
N ALA A 74 -5.03 5.70 14.79
CA ALA A 74 -5.98 6.81 14.77
C ALA A 74 -6.49 7.18 16.18
N THR A 75 -5.73 6.84 17.24
CA THR A 75 -6.10 7.12 18.64
C THR A 75 -6.19 8.61 18.95
N ALA A 76 -5.35 9.43 18.31
CA ALA A 76 -5.45 10.89 18.36
C ALA A 76 -6.77 11.44 17.76
N GLN A 77 -7.56 10.61 17.07
CA GLN A 77 -8.92 10.92 16.59
C GLN A 77 -10.01 10.20 17.38
N ASN A 78 -9.71 9.70 18.59
CA ASN A 78 -10.60 8.88 19.43
C ASN A 78 -11.06 7.56 18.77
N LEU A 79 -10.21 6.98 17.92
CA LEU A 79 -10.43 5.67 17.30
C LEU A 79 -9.46 4.61 17.84
N SER A 80 -9.73 3.33 17.61
CA SER A 80 -8.79 2.26 18.00
C SER A 80 -7.69 2.07 16.96
N LEU A 81 -6.55 1.53 17.40
CA LEU A 81 -5.54 0.96 16.52
C LEU A 81 -6.19 -0.14 15.66
N GLY A 82 -5.98 -0.10 14.36
CA GLY A 82 -6.56 -1.05 13.41
C GLY A 82 -5.51 -1.68 12.50
N HIS A 83 -5.63 -2.98 12.24
CA HIS A 83 -4.81 -3.66 11.24
C HIS A 83 -5.39 -3.43 9.85
N ASP A 84 -4.58 -2.93 8.91
CA ASP A 84 -5.00 -2.64 7.55
C ASP A 84 -4.02 -3.26 6.55
N PHE A 85 -4.01 -4.59 6.48
CA PHE A 85 -3.31 -5.33 5.42
C PHE A 85 -4.20 -6.43 4.88
N ARG A 86 -4.19 -6.61 3.56
CA ARG A 86 -5.16 -7.40 2.81
C ARG A 86 -4.49 -8.23 1.73
N ASP A 87 -4.96 -9.46 1.59
CA ASP A 87 -4.97 -10.18 0.33
C ASP A 87 -6.42 -10.13 -0.18
N ASN A 88 -6.60 -9.43 -1.30
CA ASN A 88 -7.89 -9.05 -1.85
C ASN A 88 -8.77 -8.36 -0.81
N LEU A 89 -9.83 -9.04 -0.35
CA LEU A 89 -10.73 -8.55 0.70
C LEU A 89 -10.44 -9.17 2.08
N ALA A 90 -9.68 -10.26 2.13
CA ALA A 90 -9.34 -10.95 3.37
C ALA A 90 -8.31 -10.13 4.16
N VAL A 91 -8.41 -10.14 5.49
CA VAL A 91 -7.37 -9.58 6.35
C VAL A 91 -6.18 -10.54 6.32
N SER A 92 -4.99 -10.04 5.99
CA SER A 92 -3.74 -10.81 6.12
C SER A 92 -2.95 -10.33 7.33
N ARG A 93 -2.58 -11.26 8.21
CA ARG A 93 -1.71 -11.02 9.39
C ARG A 93 -0.43 -11.84 9.33
N GLU A 94 -0.21 -12.57 8.24
CA GLU A 94 0.90 -13.52 8.09
C GLU A 94 2.26 -12.84 8.02
N HIS A 95 2.29 -11.56 7.62
CA HIS A 95 3.52 -10.81 7.37
C HIS A 95 3.86 -9.78 8.46
N ILE A 96 3.19 -9.84 9.61
CA ILE A 96 3.50 -8.94 10.74
C ILE A 96 4.97 -9.13 11.14
N GLY A 97 5.69 -8.02 11.28
CA GLY A 97 7.13 -7.99 11.56
C GLY A 97 8.00 -7.89 10.30
N THR A 98 7.42 -7.96 9.11
CA THR A 98 8.14 -7.78 7.84
C THR A 98 8.08 -6.33 7.39
N TYR A 99 9.23 -5.79 6.98
CA TYR A 99 9.29 -4.44 6.43
C TYR A 99 8.46 -4.35 5.13
N VAL A 100 7.43 -3.50 5.13
CA VAL A 100 6.39 -3.53 4.10
C VAL A 100 6.92 -3.24 2.70
N THR A 101 7.96 -2.40 2.55
CA THR A 101 8.57 -2.15 1.25
C THR A 101 9.19 -3.41 0.64
N ASP A 102 9.80 -4.25 1.47
CA ASP A 102 10.37 -5.53 1.01
C ASP A 102 9.24 -6.49 0.66
N LEU A 103 8.24 -6.60 1.55
CA LEU A 103 7.08 -7.44 1.33
C LEU A 103 6.34 -7.12 0.02
N LEU A 104 6.15 -5.84 -0.30
CA LEU A 104 5.49 -5.41 -1.54
C LEU A 104 6.37 -5.66 -2.77
N THR A 105 7.68 -5.43 -2.65
CA THR A 105 8.66 -5.72 -3.72
C THR A 105 8.75 -7.23 -4.01
N ASP A 106 8.78 -8.05 -2.97
CA ASP A 106 8.83 -9.52 -3.08
C ASP A 106 7.55 -10.04 -3.71
N ALA A 107 6.37 -9.56 -3.26
CA ALA A 107 5.08 -9.93 -3.85
C ALA A 107 4.98 -9.53 -5.33
N ALA A 108 5.52 -8.36 -5.71
CA ALA A 108 5.57 -7.93 -7.11
C ALA A 108 6.49 -8.81 -7.95
N THR A 109 7.66 -9.14 -7.43
CA THR A 109 8.64 -10.01 -8.10
C THR A 109 8.09 -11.42 -8.27
N GLU A 110 7.45 -11.96 -7.24
CA GLU A 110 6.79 -13.27 -7.26
C GLU A 110 5.66 -13.30 -8.29
N LEU A 111 4.81 -12.27 -8.32
CA LEU A 111 3.75 -12.16 -9.31
C LEU A 111 4.32 -12.16 -10.74
N ILE A 112 5.31 -11.31 -11.02
CA ILE A 112 5.94 -11.24 -12.35
C ILE A 112 6.57 -12.58 -12.73
N SER A 113 7.27 -13.23 -11.80
CA SER A 113 7.95 -14.51 -12.05
C SER A 113 6.98 -15.66 -12.32
N LYS A 114 5.79 -15.65 -11.73
CA LYS A 114 4.77 -16.71 -11.88
C LYS A 114 3.76 -16.41 -12.99
N HIS A 115 3.73 -15.19 -13.51
CA HIS A 115 2.73 -14.76 -14.48
C HIS A 115 2.97 -15.37 -15.86
N ASP A 116 1.98 -16.09 -16.38
CA ASP A 116 2.00 -16.58 -17.75
C ASP A 116 1.56 -15.49 -18.73
N ALA A 117 2.54 -14.84 -19.35
CA ALA A 117 2.32 -13.80 -20.35
C ALA A 117 1.70 -14.34 -21.66
N THR A 118 1.66 -15.66 -21.87
CA THR A 118 1.04 -16.27 -23.06
C THR A 118 -0.47 -16.39 -22.94
N GLU A 119 -1.01 -16.49 -21.71
CA GLU A 119 -2.46 -16.50 -21.47
C GLU A 119 -3.05 -15.08 -21.46
N LYS A 120 -2.44 -14.17 -20.71
CA LYS A 120 -2.86 -12.75 -20.60
C LYS A 120 -1.66 -11.84 -20.39
N PRO A 121 -1.60 -10.63 -20.96
CA PRO A 121 -0.60 -9.64 -20.57
C PRO A 121 -0.86 -9.13 -19.14
N LEU A 122 0.21 -8.75 -18.43
CA LEU A 122 0.15 -8.24 -17.05
C LEU A 122 0.09 -6.70 -17.03
N PHE A 123 -0.87 -6.16 -16.28
CA PHE A 123 -0.85 -4.78 -15.80
C PHE A 123 -0.66 -4.81 -14.28
N LEU A 124 0.54 -4.44 -13.82
CA LEU A 124 0.87 -4.32 -12.40
C LEU A 124 1.00 -2.85 -12.01
N PHE A 125 0.21 -2.43 -11.02
CA PHE A 125 0.35 -1.14 -10.35
C PHE A 125 1.01 -1.34 -8.98
N LEU A 126 2.31 -1.06 -8.87
CA LEU A 126 3.06 -1.12 -7.61
C LEU A 126 2.99 0.25 -6.91
N ALA A 127 2.28 0.30 -5.80
CA ALA A 127 2.00 1.51 -5.03
C ALA A 127 2.64 1.42 -3.63
N GLU A 128 3.94 1.68 -3.57
CA GLU A 128 4.73 1.60 -2.32
C GLU A 128 4.22 2.51 -1.20
N LEU A 129 4.49 2.11 0.05
CA LEU A 129 4.36 3.00 1.21
C LEU A 129 5.56 3.96 1.30
N ALA A 130 6.76 3.48 0.97
CA ALA A 130 7.96 4.29 1.05
C ALA A 130 7.90 5.50 0.09
N PRO A 131 8.39 6.68 0.50
CA PRO A 131 8.99 7.01 1.80
C PRO A 131 8.01 7.67 2.80
N HIS A 132 6.70 7.53 2.61
CA HIS A 132 5.65 8.21 3.40
C HIS A 132 5.78 7.94 4.92
N ALA A 133 5.32 8.86 5.77
CA ALA A 133 5.28 8.62 7.21
C ALA A 133 4.51 7.31 7.57
N GLY A 134 4.98 6.60 8.59
CA GLY A 134 4.29 5.46 9.19
C GLY A 134 3.18 5.92 10.14
N ILE A 135 3.23 5.43 11.39
CA ILE A 135 2.33 5.88 12.47
C ILE A 135 2.79 7.20 13.10
N ASN A 136 1.89 7.90 13.80
CA ASN A 136 2.15 9.24 14.33
C ASN A 136 3.32 9.29 15.33
N ASP A 137 3.44 8.30 16.21
CA ASP A 137 4.47 8.25 17.26
C ASP A 137 5.88 7.97 16.71
N THR A 138 5.97 7.17 15.64
CA THR A 138 7.23 6.82 14.99
C THR A 138 7.06 6.97 13.46
N PRO A 139 7.07 8.21 12.94
CA PRO A 139 6.71 8.47 11.54
C PRO A 139 7.77 7.98 10.55
N LEU A 140 9.02 7.83 10.97
CA LEU A 140 10.11 7.36 10.12
C LEU A 140 10.59 6.00 10.61
N GLN A 141 10.30 4.97 9.81
CA GLN A 141 10.64 3.58 10.09
C GLN A 141 11.40 3.01 8.88
N ALA A 142 12.59 2.48 9.13
CA ALA A 142 13.47 1.86 8.15
C ALA A 142 14.28 0.76 8.83
N PRO A 143 14.74 -0.28 8.09
CA PRO A 143 15.63 -1.28 8.64
C PRO A 143 16.93 -0.64 9.15
N PRO A 144 17.42 -0.96 10.36
CA PRO A 144 18.59 -0.33 10.94
C PRO A 144 19.83 -0.38 10.04
N GLU A 145 20.05 -1.52 9.38
CA GLU A 145 21.16 -1.74 8.45
C GLU A 145 21.10 -0.81 7.23
N GLU A 146 19.91 -0.44 6.77
CA GLU A 146 19.75 0.53 5.68
C GLU A 146 20.02 1.96 6.16
N VAL A 147 19.66 2.29 7.41
CA VAL A 147 19.95 3.60 8.01
C VAL A 147 21.45 3.79 8.24
N GLU A 148 22.17 2.73 8.63
CA GLU A 148 23.61 2.75 8.88
C GLU A 148 24.44 3.10 7.64
N LYS A 149 24.00 2.69 6.44
CA LYS A 149 24.64 3.07 5.16
C LYS A 149 24.77 4.59 5.00
N PHE A 150 23.88 5.36 5.64
CA PHE A 150 23.82 6.81 5.57
C PHE A 150 24.39 7.50 6.82
N ALA A 151 25.27 6.87 7.60
CA ALA A 151 25.85 7.44 8.82
C ALA A 151 26.49 8.83 8.64
N TYR A 152 26.91 9.19 7.43
CA TYR A 152 27.42 10.52 7.08
C TYR A 152 26.36 11.64 7.14
N ILE A 153 25.07 11.32 7.06
CA ILE A 153 23.96 12.27 7.20
C ILE A 153 23.75 12.57 8.69
N LYS A 154 24.12 13.76 9.15
CA LYS A 154 24.05 14.14 10.59
C LYS A 154 22.62 14.20 11.13
N ASP A 155 21.68 14.66 10.33
CA ASP A 155 20.26 14.73 10.71
C ASP A 155 19.66 13.32 10.75
N VAL A 156 19.21 12.89 11.94
CA VAL A 156 18.71 11.53 12.16
C VAL A 156 17.46 11.25 11.35
N ASN A 157 16.53 12.22 11.26
CA ASN A 157 15.30 12.05 10.49
C ASN A 157 15.61 11.88 9.00
N ARG A 158 16.51 12.70 8.45
CA ARG A 158 16.94 12.59 7.06
C ARG A 158 17.69 11.28 6.80
N ARG A 159 18.48 10.81 7.76
CA ARG A 159 19.18 9.53 7.68
C ARG A 159 18.19 8.37 7.65
N THR A 160 17.23 8.33 8.57
CA THR A 160 16.18 7.31 8.58
C THR A 160 15.36 7.37 7.30
N TYR A 161 14.97 8.57 6.85
CA TYR A 161 14.26 8.77 5.58
C TYR A 161 15.04 8.22 4.39
N ALA A 162 16.37 8.41 4.34
CA ALA A 162 17.20 7.85 3.28
C ALA A 162 17.21 6.31 3.31
N GLY A 163 17.29 5.71 4.50
CA GLY A 163 17.21 4.26 4.69
C GLY A 163 15.90 3.63 4.19
N LYS A 164 14.80 4.40 4.14
CA LYS A 164 13.50 3.91 3.61
C LYS A 164 13.51 3.64 2.12
N LEU A 165 14.41 4.26 1.37
CA LEU A 165 14.41 4.20 -0.09
C LEU A 165 15.20 3.01 -0.65
N ARG A 166 15.93 2.27 0.21
CA ARG A 166 16.84 1.14 -0.11
C ARG A 166 17.85 1.44 -1.23
N GLN A 167 19.11 1.06 -1.01
CA GLN A 167 20.16 1.05 -2.05
C GLN A 167 20.90 -0.27 -2.06
#